data_AF-A0A8B7DY87-F1
#
_entry.id   AF-A0A8B7DY87-F1
#
_cell.length_a   1.000
_cell.length_b   1.000
_cell.length_c   1.000
_cell.angle_alpha   90.00
_cell.angle_beta   90.00
_cell.angle_gamma   90.00
#
_symmetry.space_group_name_H-M   'P 1'
#
loop_
_entity.id
_entity.type
_entity.pdbx_description
1 polymer ?
#
loop_
_entity_poly.entity_id
_entity_poly.type
_entity_poly.pdbx_seq_one_letter_code
_entity_poly.pdbx_strand_id
1 'polypeptide(L)'
;LNPRQVFDLSKGGPRFGLELFRKVPNIRILVCGGDGTVGWILSEIDKLKVCPAPPVAILPLGTGNDLSRFLGWGSGYTDEPLSKILTHVEEGEVQKLDRWSIDVIPYDVAPENCNEKDSEDNSVSKLPLSVMNNYYSMGADADVCLEFHESREANPERFKSRLKNLYFYGKKGSETIIRRKSKALYKCIENIIVRKFM
;
A
#
# COMPACT_ATOMS: atom_id res chain seq x y z
N LEU A 1 -13.63 -23.59 -3.39
CA LEU A 1 -12.33 -23.21 -3.99
C LEU A 1 -11.43 -24.43 -4.04
N ASN A 2 -10.73 -24.65 -5.16
CA ASN A 2 -9.69 -25.68 -5.22
C ASN A 2 -8.48 -25.19 -4.40
N PRO A 3 -7.91 -25.98 -3.49
CA PRO A 3 -6.73 -25.57 -2.70
C PRO A 3 -5.56 -25.08 -3.56
N ARG A 4 -5.42 -25.55 -4.80
CA ARG A 4 -4.38 -25.12 -5.75
C ARG A 4 -4.56 -23.69 -6.27
N GLN A 5 -5.71 -23.06 -6.02
CA GLN A 5 -6.03 -21.69 -6.41
C GLN A 5 -5.85 -20.70 -5.24
N VAL A 6 -5.47 -21.19 -4.06
CA VAL A 6 -5.31 -20.37 -2.86
C VAL A 6 -3.83 -20.27 -2.53
N PHE A 7 -3.32 -19.04 -2.46
CA PHE A 7 -1.92 -18.76 -2.20
C PHE A 7 -1.75 -17.94 -0.93
N ASP A 8 -0.91 -18.43 -0.03
CA ASP A 8 -0.48 -17.71 1.16
C ASP A 8 0.74 -16.85 0.80
N LEU A 9 0.55 -15.53 0.75
CA LEU A 9 1.60 -14.59 0.36
C LEU A 9 2.76 -14.54 1.37
N SER A 10 2.54 -14.99 2.62
CA SER A 10 3.63 -15.11 3.59
C SER A 10 4.62 -16.22 3.22
N LYS A 11 4.21 -17.15 2.35
CA LYS A 11 5.00 -18.31 1.91
C LYS A 11 5.51 -18.12 0.47
N GLY A 12 6.35 -17.11 0.28
CA GLY A 12 7.04 -16.87 -1.00
C GLY A 12 6.39 -15.83 -1.92
N GLY A 13 5.42 -15.07 -1.42
CA GLY A 13 4.83 -13.93 -2.13
C GLY A 13 3.92 -14.31 -3.31
N PRO A 14 3.46 -13.30 -4.09
CA PRO A 14 2.47 -13.51 -5.13
C PRO A 14 3.02 -14.10 -6.43
N ARG A 15 4.34 -14.01 -6.65
CA ARG A 15 4.97 -14.31 -7.94
C ARG A 15 4.67 -15.72 -8.44
N PHE A 16 4.85 -16.74 -7.59
CA PHE A 16 4.64 -18.14 -7.97
C PHE A 16 3.21 -18.40 -8.45
N GLY A 17 2.20 -17.91 -7.72
CA GLY A 17 0.79 -18.07 -8.09
C GLY A 17 0.46 -17.35 -9.40
N LEU A 18 0.98 -16.14 -9.57
CA LEU A 18 0.80 -15.36 -10.80
C LEU A 18 1.44 -16.04 -12.01
N GLU A 19 2.64 -16.60 -11.87
CA GLU A 19 3.32 -17.35 -12.94
C GLU A 19 2.56 -18.64 -13.31
N LEU A 20 2.05 -19.37 -12.32
CA LEU A 20 1.30 -20.61 -12.53
C LEU A 20 0.03 -20.39 -13.36
N PHE A 21 -0.68 -19.28 -13.11
CA PHE A 21 -1.94 -18.97 -13.78
C PHE A 21 -1.80 -17.99 -14.96
N ARG A 22 -0.58 -17.54 -15.30
CA ARG A 22 -0.32 -16.53 -16.34
C ARG A 22 -0.92 -16.86 -17.71
N LYS A 23 -0.99 -18.15 -18.07
CA LYS A 23 -1.50 -18.61 -19.38
C LYS A 23 -2.99 -18.96 -19.36
N VAL A 24 -3.64 -18.89 -18.20
CA VAL A 24 -5.06 -19.23 -18.09
C VAL A 24 -5.88 -18.00 -18.50
N PRO A 25 -6.78 -18.11 -19.50
CA PRO A 25 -7.62 -17.00 -19.91
C PRO A 25 -8.70 -16.71 -18.86
N ASN A 26 -9.20 -15.47 -18.85
CA ASN A 26 -10.35 -15.05 -18.05
C ASN A 26 -10.22 -15.29 -16.53
N ILE A 27 -9.00 -15.23 -16.00
CA ILE A 27 -8.79 -15.30 -14.55
C ILE A 27 -9.16 -13.97 -13.89
N ARG A 28 -9.76 -14.05 -12.70
CA ARG A 28 -9.92 -12.93 -11.76
C ARG A 28 -9.19 -13.26 -10.48
N ILE A 29 -8.50 -12.27 -9.92
CA ILE A 29 -7.70 -12.43 -8.70
C ILE A 29 -8.48 -11.81 -7.55
N LEU A 30 -8.70 -12.55 -6.46
CA LEU A 30 -9.20 -12.01 -5.21
C LEU A 30 -8.04 -11.84 -4.22
N VAL A 31 -7.83 -10.61 -3.76
CA VAL A 31 -6.77 -10.28 -2.80
C VAL A 31 -7.35 -10.11 -1.41
N CYS A 32 -6.97 -11.00 -0.49
CA CYS A 32 -7.36 -10.94 0.91
C CYS A 32 -6.31 -10.17 1.71
N GLY A 33 -6.53 -8.87 1.93
CA GLY A 33 -5.51 -8.02 2.55
C GLY A 33 -5.91 -6.56 2.69
N GLY A 34 -4.92 -5.69 2.92
CA GLY A 34 -5.07 -4.23 2.86
C GLY A 34 -4.42 -3.64 1.60
N ASP A 35 -4.36 -2.31 1.52
CA ASP A 35 -3.84 -1.60 0.33
C ASP A 35 -2.40 -1.99 -0.03
N GLY A 36 -1.54 -2.23 0.97
CA GLY A 36 -0.17 -2.69 0.73
C GLY A 36 -0.10 -4.08 0.07
N THR A 37 -1.01 -4.99 0.43
CA THR A 37 -1.09 -6.32 -0.19
C THR A 37 -1.56 -6.23 -1.64
N VAL A 38 -2.57 -5.41 -1.89
CA VAL A 38 -3.09 -5.15 -3.25
C VAL A 38 -1.99 -4.53 -4.11
N GLY A 39 -1.29 -3.51 -3.59
CA GLY A 39 -0.19 -2.86 -4.29
C GLY A 39 0.99 -3.80 -4.60
N TRP A 40 1.31 -4.72 -3.69
CA TRP A 40 2.33 -5.75 -3.94
C TRP A 40 1.95 -6.66 -5.11
N ILE A 41 0.70 -7.13 -5.16
CA ILE A 41 0.21 -7.98 -6.24
C ILE A 41 0.20 -7.24 -7.58
N LEU A 42 -0.31 -6.01 -7.60
CA LEU A 42 -0.32 -5.18 -8.82
C LEU A 42 1.11 -4.96 -9.35
N SER A 43 2.06 -4.65 -8.46
CA SER A 43 3.47 -4.48 -8.83
C SER A 43 4.09 -5.76 -9.39
N GLU A 44 3.71 -6.93 -8.86
CA GLU A 44 4.22 -8.21 -9.35
C GLU A 44 3.62 -8.59 -10.70
N ILE A 45 2.34 -8.28 -10.93
CA ILE A 45 1.69 -8.40 -12.26
C ILE A 45 2.44 -7.59 -13.30
N ASP A 46 2.83 -6.35 -12.99
CA ASP A 46 3.59 -5.48 -13.89
C ASP A 46 4.95 -6.09 -14.23
N LYS A 47 5.71 -6.52 -13.20
CA LYS A 47 7.04 -7.14 -13.37
C LYS A 47 6.98 -8.38 -14.24
N LEU A 48 5.95 -9.20 -14.04
CA LEU A 48 5.73 -10.40 -14.83
C LEU A 48 5.25 -10.10 -16.24
N LYS A 49 4.75 -8.88 -16.52
CA LYS A 49 4.16 -8.48 -17.81
C LYS A 49 3.05 -9.45 -18.24
N VAL A 50 2.12 -9.72 -17.32
CA VAL A 50 0.95 -10.57 -17.62
C VAL A 50 0.03 -9.81 -18.59
N CYS A 51 -0.31 -10.43 -19.72
CA CYS A 51 -1.12 -9.80 -20.78
C CYS A 51 -2.15 -10.81 -21.32
N PRO A 52 -3.46 -10.47 -21.31
CA PRO A 52 -4.05 -9.27 -20.69
C PRO A 52 -3.87 -9.29 -19.16
N ALA A 53 -3.75 -8.11 -18.56
CA ALA A 53 -3.64 -8.01 -17.10
C ALA A 53 -4.96 -8.48 -16.46
N PRO A 54 -4.92 -9.41 -15.49
CA PRO A 54 -6.13 -9.95 -14.90
C PRO A 54 -6.78 -8.92 -13.97
N PRO A 55 -8.13 -8.83 -13.92
CA PRO A 55 -8.82 -8.02 -12.94
C PRO A 55 -8.49 -8.45 -11.51
N VAL A 56 -8.36 -7.47 -10.62
CA VAL A 56 -8.03 -7.69 -9.20
C VAL A 56 -9.17 -7.15 -8.33
N ALA A 57 -9.84 -8.06 -7.63
CA ALA A 57 -10.83 -7.77 -6.60
C ALA A 57 -10.19 -7.77 -5.20
N ILE A 58 -10.82 -7.09 -4.25
CA ILE A 58 -10.27 -6.88 -2.91
C ILE A 58 -11.24 -7.45 -1.88
N LEU A 59 -10.74 -8.30 -0.99
CA LEU A 59 -11.38 -8.61 0.28
C LEU A 59 -10.68 -7.78 1.38
N PRO A 60 -11.32 -6.74 1.93
CA PRO A 60 -10.69 -5.77 2.83
C PRO A 60 -10.42 -6.33 4.23
N LEU A 61 -9.25 -6.93 4.42
CA LEU A 61 -8.77 -7.45 5.71
C LEU A 61 -7.83 -6.47 6.44
N GLY A 62 -7.40 -5.40 5.77
CA GLY A 62 -6.53 -4.38 6.34
C GLY A 62 -7.21 -3.41 7.30
N THR A 63 -6.43 -2.43 7.80
CA THR A 63 -6.95 -1.32 8.62
C THR A 63 -7.38 -0.13 7.76
N GLY A 64 -6.53 0.28 6.81
CA GLY A 64 -6.78 1.37 5.85
C GLY A 64 -7.91 1.04 4.88
N ASN A 65 -7.71 0.11 3.95
CA ASN A 65 -8.69 -0.39 2.96
C ASN A 65 -9.28 0.71 2.05
N ASP A 66 -8.48 1.70 1.69
CA ASP A 66 -8.95 2.86 0.90
C ASP A 66 -9.32 2.47 -0.53
N LEU A 67 -8.50 1.65 -1.19
CA LEU A 67 -8.79 1.12 -2.53
C LEU A 67 -10.09 0.32 -2.54
N SER A 68 -10.31 -0.48 -1.50
CA SER A 68 -11.53 -1.29 -1.36
C SER A 68 -12.77 -0.41 -1.23
N ARG A 69 -12.71 0.67 -0.44
CA ARG A 69 -13.83 1.62 -0.32
C ARG A 69 -14.12 2.33 -1.63
N PHE A 70 -13.07 2.79 -2.32
CA PHE A 70 -13.20 3.51 -3.57
C PHE A 70 -13.79 2.62 -4.68
N LEU A 71 -13.32 1.37 -4.78
CA LEU A 71 -13.77 0.40 -5.79
C LEU A 71 -15.07 -0.33 -5.40
N GLY A 72 -15.70 0.02 -4.27
CA GLY A 72 -17.00 -0.54 -3.86
C GLY A 72 -16.96 -1.92 -3.21
N TRP A 73 -15.79 -2.46 -2.85
CA TRP A 73 -15.63 -3.73 -2.13
C TRP A 73 -15.87 -3.61 -0.62
N GLY A 74 -16.12 -2.40 -0.13
CA GLY A 74 -16.48 -2.11 1.25
C GLY A 74 -15.30 -1.71 2.13
N SER A 75 -15.61 -1.35 3.37
CA SER A 75 -14.63 -0.81 4.34
C SER A 75 -13.88 -1.88 5.12
N GLY A 76 -14.35 -3.13 5.08
CA GLY A 76 -13.85 -4.21 5.90
C GLY A 76 -14.66 -5.48 5.75
N TYR A 77 -14.02 -6.63 5.93
CA TYR A 77 -14.72 -7.91 6.01
C TYR A 77 -15.55 -8.03 7.29
N THR A 78 -16.77 -8.55 7.16
CA THR A 78 -17.75 -8.71 8.26
C THR A 78 -18.29 -10.14 8.32
N ASP A 79 -17.40 -11.14 8.18
CA ASP A 79 -17.73 -12.57 8.28
C ASP A 79 -18.82 -13.06 7.29
N GLU A 80 -18.97 -12.37 6.16
CA GLU A 80 -19.90 -12.84 5.13
C GLU A 80 -19.41 -14.14 4.46
N PRO A 81 -20.32 -15.01 4.01
CA PRO A 81 -19.94 -16.29 3.42
C PRO A 81 -19.04 -16.10 2.20
N LEU A 82 -17.95 -16.89 2.13
CA LEU A 82 -17.00 -16.83 1.02
C LEU A 82 -17.66 -17.09 -0.34
N SER A 83 -18.70 -17.94 -0.39
CA SER A 83 -19.48 -18.17 -1.62
C SER A 83 -20.07 -16.87 -2.18
N LYS A 84 -20.65 -16.03 -1.32
CA LYS A 84 -21.22 -14.74 -1.70
C LYS A 84 -20.15 -13.79 -2.23
N ILE A 85 -18.99 -13.73 -1.58
CA ILE A 85 -17.84 -12.94 -2.05
C ILE A 85 -17.41 -13.40 -3.44
N LEU A 86 -17.26 -14.72 -3.65
CA LEU A 86 -16.84 -15.25 -4.94
C LEU A 86 -17.85 -14.96 -6.05
N THR A 87 -19.15 -14.99 -5.77
CA THR A 87 -20.19 -14.55 -6.70
C THR A 87 -20.00 -13.07 -7.08
N HIS A 88 -19.76 -12.18 -6.11
CA HIS A 88 -19.48 -10.77 -6.41
C HIS A 88 -18.21 -10.58 -7.25
N VAL A 89 -17.16 -11.40 -7.03
CA VAL A 89 -15.94 -11.37 -7.86
C VAL A 89 -16.23 -11.82 -9.29
N GLU A 90 -17.05 -12.85 -9.46
CA GLU A 90 -17.45 -13.36 -10.77
C GLU A 90 -18.34 -12.38 -11.54
N GLU A 91 -19.27 -11.71 -10.87
CA GLU A 91 -20.24 -10.80 -11.47
C GLU A 91 -19.74 -9.35 -11.55
N GLY A 92 -18.69 -9.00 -10.79
CA GLY A 92 -18.20 -7.64 -10.63
C GLY A 92 -17.69 -7.00 -11.92
N GLU A 93 -18.05 -5.72 -12.11
CA GLU A 93 -17.61 -4.92 -13.25
C GLU A 93 -16.10 -4.65 -13.18
N VAL A 94 -15.43 -4.79 -14.33
CA VAL A 94 -14.00 -4.49 -14.43
C VAL A 94 -13.80 -3.02 -14.72
N GLN A 95 -13.15 -2.31 -13.80
CA GLN A 95 -12.79 -0.90 -13.94
C GLN A 95 -11.29 -0.73 -14.12
N LYS A 96 -10.88 0.28 -14.90
CA LYS A 96 -9.47 0.65 -15.06
C LYS A 96 -9.00 1.42 -13.84
N LEU A 97 -7.88 1.00 -13.26
CA LEU A 97 -7.22 1.71 -12.17
C LEU A 97 -6.01 2.46 -12.71
N ASP A 98 -6.03 3.78 -12.58
CA ASP A 98 -4.86 4.60 -12.82
C ASP A 98 -3.88 4.45 -11.65
N ARG A 99 -2.60 4.30 -11.99
CA ARG A 99 -1.50 4.24 -11.02
C ARG A 99 -0.50 5.32 -11.36
N TRP A 100 0.29 5.74 -10.38
CA TRP A 100 1.19 6.88 -10.55
C TRP A 100 2.61 6.53 -10.14
N SER A 101 3.58 6.98 -10.94
CA SER A 101 4.99 6.97 -10.58
C SER A 101 5.34 8.29 -9.89
N ILE A 102 6.16 8.21 -8.84
CA ILE A 102 6.67 9.37 -8.11
C ILE A 102 8.19 9.39 -8.12
N ASP A 103 8.74 10.54 -8.50
CA ASP A 103 10.16 10.85 -8.41
C ASP A 103 10.33 12.06 -7.47
N VAL A 104 11.19 11.91 -6.45
CA VAL A 104 11.50 12.97 -5.48
C VAL A 104 12.94 13.42 -5.70
N ILE A 105 13.12 14.71 -5.95
CA ILE A 105 14.44 15.33 -6.18
C ILE A 105 14.80 16.14 -4.93
N PRO A 106 15.79 15.70 -4.14
CA PRO A 106 16.30 16.47 -3.01
C PRO A 106 17.11 17.68 -3.50
N TYR A 107 17.22 18.74 -2.68
CA TYR A 107 18.14 19.84 -2.96
C TYR A 107 19.60 19.36 -2.90
N ASP A 108 20.43 19.80 -3.85
CA ASP A 108 21.88 19.49 -3.90
C ASP A 108 22.67 20.07 -2.71
N VAL A 109 22.13 21.12 -2.06
CA VAL A 109 22.69 21.73 -0.84
C VAL A 109 21.55 21.87 0.16
N ALA A 110 21.58 21.10 1.25
CA ALA A 110 20.61 21.25 2.31
C ALA A 110 20.72 22.70 2.87
N PRO A 111 19.63 23.46 2.99
CA PRO A 111 19.71 24.78 3.60
C PRO A 111 20.23 24.66 5.03
N GLU A 112 21.11 25.57 5.45
CA GLU A 112 21.90 25.59 6.71
C GLU A 112 21.12 25.36 8.03
N ASN A 113 19.78 25.28 7.97
CA ASN A 113 18.88 25.04 9.10
C ASN A 113 18.31 23.62 9.17
N CYS A 114 18.75 22.68 8.32
CA CYS A 114 18.44 21.27 8.46
C CYS A 114 19.48 20.65 9.40
N ASN A 115 19.13 20.42 10.68
CA ASN A 115 20.07 19.90 11.68
C ASN A 115 20.73 18.58 11.23
N GLU A 116 21.96 18.66 10.75
CA GLU A 116 22.85 17.56 10.33
C GLU A 116 23.45 16.77 11.52
N LYS A 117 22.68 16.52 12.59
CA LYS A 117 23.23 15.79 13.75
C LYS A 117 22.96 14.29 13.78
N ASP A 118 22.27 13.74 12.79
CA ASP A 118 21.88 12.31 12.77
C ASP A 118 22.28 11.56 11.48
N SER A 119 23.19 12.08 10.63
CA SER A 119 23.45 11.46 9.32
C SER A 119 24.93 11.17 9.05
N GLU A 120 25.49 10.24 9.82
CA GLU A 120 26.51 9.32 9.27
C GLU A 120 25.83 7.96 9.10
N ASP A 121 25.71 7.54 7.83
CA ASP A 121 25.24 6.26 7.31
C ASP A 121 23.71 6.10 7.04
N ASN A 122 23.36 5.95 5.75
CA ASN A 122 22.02 5.70 5.15
C ASN A 122 21.20 6.90 4.63
N SER A 123 21.78 7.82 3.86
CA SER A 123 20.97 8.58 2.90
C SER A 123 20.43 7.61 1.85
N VAL A 124 19.20 7.11 2.03
CA VAL A 124 18.55 6.25 1.03
C VAL A 124 18.27 7.11 -0.21
N SER A 125 19.19 7.10 -1.17
CA SER A 125 19.12 7.89 -2.40
C SER A 125 17.99 7.45 -3.36
N LYS A 126 17.27 6.38 -3.01
CA LYS A 126 16.22 5.79 -3.84
C LYS A 126 15.00 5.44 -3.01
N LEU A 127 13.83 5.95 -3.42
CA LEU A 127 12.57 5.61 -2.77
C LEU A 127 12.35 4.08 -2.74
N PRO A 128 11.89 3.51 -1.60
CA PRO A 128 11.62 2.08 -1.50
C PRO A 128 10.47 1.64 -2.41
N LEU A 129 9.57 2.56 -2.75
CA LEU A 129 8.47 2.37 -3.70
C LEU A 129 8.33 3.63 -4.56
N SER A 130 8.38 3.46 -5.87
CA SER A 130 8.19 4.55 -6.84
C SER A 130 6.81 4.55 -7.49
N VAL A 131 5.98 3.54 -7.24
CA VAL A 131 4.61 3.45 -7.79
C VAL A 131 3.58 3.45 -6.68
N MET A 132 2.61 4.36 -6.78
CA MET A 132 1.49 4.50 -5.86
C MET A 132 0.17 4.16 -6.54
N ASN A 133 -0.73 3.54 -5.77
CA ASN A 133 -2.06 3.12 -6.23
C ASN A 133 -3.19 4.01 -5.70
N ASN A 134 -2.91 4.84 -4.70
CA ASN A 134 -3.94 5.63 -4.01
C ASN A 134 -3.50 7.09 -3.91
N TYR A 135 -2.70 7.45 -2.91
CA TYR A 135 -2.19 8.80 -2.72
C TYR A 135 -0.74 8.78 -2.27
N TYR A 136 -0.10 9.95 -2.39
CA TYR A 136 1.16 10.30 -1.76
C TYR A 136 0.90 11.42 -0.76
N SER A 137 1.49 11.31 0.43
CA SER A 137 1.41 12.35 1.45
C SER A 137 2.79 12.67 2.01
N MET A 138 2.92 13.89 2.54
CA MET A 138 4.13 14.37 3.20
C MET A 138 3.74 15.20 4.43
N GLY A 139 4.65 15.27 5.40
CA GLY A 139 4.42 16.02 6.63
C GLY A 139 3.74 15.19 7.73
N ALA A 140 2.82 15.82 8.46
CA ALA A 140 2.26 15.21 9.69
C ALA A 140 1.55 13.88 9.43
N ASP A 141 0.84 13.75 8.31
CA ASP A 141 0.19 12.50 7.91
C ASP A 141 1.21 11.38 7.67
N ALA A 142 2.28 11.69 6.91
CA ALA A 142 3.37 10.75 6.63
C ALA A 142 4.14 10.36 7.89
N ASP A 143 4.39 11.30 8.83
CA ASP A 143 5.05 11.05 10.12
C ASP A 143 4.24 10.04 10.96
N VAL A 144 2.91 10.20 11.01
CA VAL A 144 2.02 9.26 11.71
C VAL A 144 2.01 7.89 11.04
N CYS A 145 1.97 7.85 9.70
CA CYS A 145 2.00 6.61 8.95
C CYS A 145 3.33 5.85 9.12
N LEU A 146 4.45 6.57 9.15
CA LEU A 146 5.78 6.00 9.38
C LEU A 146 5.89 5.43 10.79
N GLU A 147 5.52 6.19 11.82
CA GLU A 147 5.58 5.72 13.21
C GLU A 147 4.64 4.50 13.43
N PHE A 148 3.47 4.49 12.80
CA PHE A 148 2.60 3.31 12.82
C PHE A 148 3.27 2.10 12.17
N HIS A 149 3.88 2.28 11.00
CA HIS A 149 4.57 1.21 10.28
C HIS A 149 5.72 0.63 11.13
N GLU A 150 6.62 1.46 11.63
CA GLU A 150 7.74 1.07 12.48
C GLU A 150 7.28 0.36 13.76
N SER A 151 6.26 0.91 14.44
CA SER A 151 5.69 0.30 15.64
C SER A 151 5.10 -1.08 15.35
N ARG A 152 4.49 -1.24 14.17
CA ARG A 152 3.91 -2.50 13.71
C ARG A 152 4.97 -3.54 13.39
N GLU A 153 6.05 -3.15 12.72
CA GLU A 153 7.18 -4.05 12.45
C GLU A 153 7.87 -4.49 13.74
N ALA A 154 8.04 -3.57 14.69
CA ALA A 154 8.65 -3.87 15.98
C ALA A 154 7.78 -4.77 16.87
N ASN A 155 6.44 -4.68 16.78
CA ASN A 155 5.52 -5.42 17.65
C ASN A 155 4.29 -5.98 16.91
N PRO A 156 4.43 -6.91 15.95
CA PRO A 156 3.32 -7.35 15.08
C PRO A 156 2.09 -7.86 15.85
N GLU A 157 2.33 -8.52 16.99
CA GLU A 157 1.30 -9.05 17.89
C GLU A 157 0.32 -7.98 18.41
N ARG A 158 0.77 -6.74 18.57
CA ARG A 158 -0.09 -5.63 19.04
C ARG A 158 -1.01 -5.08 17.95
N PHE A 159 -0.74 -5.39 16.68
CA PHE A 159 -1.42 -4.80 15.53
C PHE A 159 -2.38 -5.74 14.81
N LYS A 160 -2.78 -6.84 15.47
CA LYS A 160 -3.72 -7.84 14.93
C LYS A 160 -5.18 -7.36 14.90
N SER A 161 -5.52 -6.30 15.63
CA SER A 161 -6.91 -5.81 15.75
C SER A 161 -7.09 -4.48 15.04
N ARG A 162 -8.04 -4.43 14.10
CA ARG A 162 -8.37 -3.22 13.32
C ARG A 162 -8.79 -2.04 14.21
N LEU A 163 -9.60 -2.29 15.24
CA LEU A 163 -10.05 -1.24 16.17
C LEU A 163 -8.88 -0.69 17.00
N LYS A 164 -7.99 -1.56 17.49
CA LYS A 164 -6.78 -1.12 18.21
C LYS A 164 -5.85 -0.31 17.32
N ASN A 165 -5.69 -0.73 16.06
CA ASN A 165 -4.88 -0.01 15.08
C ASN A 165 -5.46 1.38 14.80
N LEU A 166 -6.78 1.48 14.62
CA LEU A 166 -7.45 2.76 14.41
C LEU A 166 -7.28 3.70 15.62
N TYR A 167 -7.41 3.16 16.83
CA TYR A 167 -7.15 3.94 18.06
C TYR A 167 -5.71 4.44 18.14
N PHE A 168 -4.74 3.58 17.82
CA PHE A 168 -3.33 3.96 17.78
C PHE A 168 -3.11 5.12 16.78
N TYR A 169 -3.67 5.02 15.58
CA TYR A 169 -3.62 6.09 14.58
C TYR A 169 -4.20 7.40 15.10
N GLY A 170 -5.37 7.37 15.74
CA GLY A 170 -5.99 8.57 16.30
C GLY A 170 -5.17 9.22 17.41
N LYS A 171 -4.55 8.42 18.28
CA LYS A 171 -3.65 8.91 19.34
C LYS A 171 -2.40 9.55 18.75
N LYS A 172 -1.74 8.86 17.81
CA LYS A 172 -0.51 9.36 17.15
C LYS A 172 -0.75 10.57 16.29
N GLY A 173 -1.84 10.59 15.52
CA GLY A 173 -2.27 11.78 14.78
C GLY A 173 -2.37 13.02 15.67
N SER A 174 -2.97 12.85 16.84
CA SER A 174 -3.13 13.93 17.83
C SER A 174 -1.78 14.39 18.40
N GLU A 175 -0.89 13.46 18.77
CA GLU A 175 0.46 13.76 19.27
C GLU A 175 1.31 14.51 18.22
N THR A 176 1.27 14.08 16.96
CA THR A 176 2.05 14.69 15.86
C THR A 176 1.61 16.12 15.55
N ILE A 177 0.29 16.39 15.56
CA ILE A 177 -0.25 17.73 15.38
C ILE A 177 0.27 18.69 16.47
N ILE A 178 0.41 18.21 17.70
CA ILE A 178 0.96 18.99 18.81
C ILE A 178 2.47 19.21 18.62
N ARG A 179 3.22 18.16 18.26
CA ARG A 179 4.69 18.19 18.16
C ARG A 179 5.21 19.00 16.97
N ARG A 180 4.44 19.17 15.90
CA ARG A 180 4.75 20.03 14.74
C ARG A 180 6.11 19.73 14.06
N LYS A 181 6.64 18.51 14.18
CA LYS A 181 7.97 18.14 13.64
C LYS A 181 8.11 18.37 12.13
N SER A 182 7.03 18.18 11.40
CA SER A 182 7.00 18.26 9.93
C SER A 182 7.04 19.68 9.34
N LYS A 183 7.07 20.74 10.17
CA LYS A 183 6.94 22.12 9.70
C LYS A 183 8.02 22.58 8.72
N ALA A 184 9.22 21.99 8.76
CA ALA A 184 10.34 22.41 7.92
C ALA A 184 10.58 21.51 6.70
N LEU A 185 9.79 20.44 6.49
CA LEU A 185 10.03 19.47 5.42
C LEU A 185 10.04 20.09 4.02
N TYR A 186 9.21 21.12 3.79
CA TYR A 186 9.17 21.83 2.51
C TYR A 186 10.49 22.53 2.15
N LYS A 187 11.38 22.76 3.14
CA LYS A 187 12.70 23.36 2.91
C LYS A 187 13.71 22.37 2.33
N CYS A 188 13.44 21.06 2.42
CA CYS A 188 14.37 20.01 2.00
C CYS A 188 14.03 19.42 0.63
N ILE A 189 12.91 19.80 0.01
CA ILE A 189 12.43 19.21 -1.24
C ILE A 189 12.40 20.29 -2.31
N GLU A 190 13.14 20.05 -3.39
CA GLU A 190 13.16 20.95 -4.53
C GLU A 190 11.96 20.69 -5.44
N ASN A 191 11.79 19.44 -5.87
CA ASN A 191 10.74 19.05 -6.80
C ASN A 191 10.16 17.67 -6.46
N ILE A 192 8.85 17.54 -6.64
CA ILE A 192 8.14 16.26 -6.64
C ILE A 192 7.45 16.12 -7.99
N ILE A 193 7.85 15.10 -8.74
CA ILE A 193 7.31 14.83 -10.07
C ILE A 193 6.40 13.61 -9.98
N VAL A 194 5.13 13.80 -10.31
CA VAL A 194 4.13 12.73 -10.37
C VAL A 194 3.71 12.50 -11.82
N ARG A 195 3.81 11.25 -12.27
CA ARG A 195 3.46 10.84 -13.63
C ARG A 195 2.48 9.68 -13.59
N LYS A 196 1.61 9.57 -14.59
CA LYS A 196 0.82 8.35 -14.77
C LYS A 196 1.76 7.19 -15.08
N PHE A 197 1.64 6.10 -14.33
CA PHE A 197 2.36 4.85 -14.56
C PHE A 197 1.71 4.14 -15.76
N MET A 198 2.50 3.86 -16.79
CA MET A 198 2.06 3.22 -18.04
C MET A 198 2.55 1.79 -18.12
#